data_AF-A0A670JR82-F1
#
_entry.id   AF-A0A670JR82-F1
#
_cell.length_a   1.000
_cell.length_b   1.000
_cell.length_c   1.000
_cell.angle_alpha   90.00
_cell.angle_beta   90.00
_cell.angle_gamma   90.00
#
_symmetry.space_group_name_H-M   'P 1'
#
loop_
_entity.id
_entity.type
_entity.pdbx_description
1 polymer ?
#
loop_
_entity_poly.entity_id
_entity_poly.type
_entity_poly.pdbx_seq_one_letter_code
_entity_poly.pdbx_strand_id
1 'polypeptide(L)'
;MAAGLDSLEECLERHLPPAELAEAKRILYGEAVRQLDLPSAALSAATEREFDLQGYGFGAEPEQLRPPRIVRVGLIQNKIQLPTDAPVAEQVTALHKRIEEIVEVAAMCGVNVICFQEVWTMPFAFCTRERLPWTEFAESAESGPTARFCQELARKHNMVVVSPILERDTAHGETLWNTAVVISNRGAVLGKSRKNHIPRIGDFNESTYYMEGDMGHPVFQTQFGKIAVNICYGRHHPLNWLMYSLNGAEIIFNPSATIGKLSESMWPIEARNAAIANHCFTCAVNRVGTEVYPNPFTSGDGGEAHRDFGHFYGSSYVAAPDGSRTPGLSRTQDGLLVTEMDLNLCRQVGDKWNFKMTGRYKMYAEELAAVVQPDFVPNVIKE
;
A
#
# COMPACT_ATOMS: atom_id res chain seq x y z
N MET A 1 22.68 11.39 -1.26
CA MET A 1 23.01 9.97 -1.06
C MET A 1 22.28 9.41 0.16
N ALA A 2 21.16 8.70 -0.06
CA ALA A 2 20.46 7.92 0.96
C ALA A 2 20.95 6.44 0.97
N ALA A 3 22.22 6.24 0.61
CA ALA A 3 22.80 4.96 0.21
C ALA A 3 23.47 4.19 1.36
N GLY A 4 23.05 4.37 2.61
CA GLY A 4 23.76 3.81 3.77
C GLY A 4 23.02 2.78 4.62
N LEU A 5 21.70 2.62 4.45
CA LEU A 5 20.88 1.81 5.35
C LEU A 5 19.93 0.94 4.53
N ASP A 6 20.09 -0.38 4.57
CA ASP A 6 19.20 -1.31 3.87
C ASP A 6 17.91 -1.57 4.68
N SER A 7 18.00 -1.66 6.01
CA SER A 7 16.85 -1.72 6.91
C SER A 7 17.14 -1.05 8.26
N LEU A 8 16.10 -0.55 8.94
CA LEU A 8 16.22 0.00 10.30
C LEU A 8 16.56 -1.11 11.30
N GLU A 9 15.93 -2.27 11.11
CA GLU A 9 16.01 -3.44 11.97
C GLU A 9 17.44 -3.97 12.06
N GLU A 10 18.13 -4.12 10.92
CA GLU A 10 19.53 -4.56 10.90
C GLU A 10 20.44 -3.57 11.64
N CYS A 11 20.16 -2.26 11.55
CA CYS A 11 20.92 -1.26 12.29
C CYS A 11 20.68 -1.37 13.81
N LEU A 12 19.45 -1.59 14.25
CA LEU A 12 19.15 -1.79 15.67
C LEU A 12 19.82 -3.08 16.18
N GLU A 13 19.73 -4.17 15.44
CA GLU A 13 20.30 -5.48 15.80
C GLU A 13 21.82 -5.45 15.88
N ARG A 14 22.48 -4.70 14.98
CA ARG A 14 23.93 -4.57 14.95
C ARG A 14 24.49 -3.77 16.13
N HIS A 15 23.74 -2.80 16.66
CA HIS A 15 24.29 -1.80 17.58
C HIS A 15 23.71 -1.84 19.00
N LEU A 16 22.58 -2.52 19.24
CA LEU A 16 21.98 -2.61 20.57
C LEU A 16 22.26 -3.96 21.26
N PRO A 17 22.61 -3.97 22.56
CA PRO A 17 22.64 -5.20 23.34
C PRO A 17 21.28 -5.91 23.35
N PRO A 18 21.22 -7.25 23.51
CA PRO A 18 19.97 -8.01 23.39
C PRO A 18 18.80 -7.51 24.27
N ALA A 19 19.07 -7.08 25.51
CA ALA A 19 18.05 -6.55 26.41
C ALA A 19 17.51 -5.18 25.96
N GLU A 20 18.39 -4.29 25.52
CA GLU A 20 18.00 -2.97 25.00
C GLU A 20 17.31 -3.10 23.64
N LEU A 21 17.75 -4.02 22.80
CA LEU A 21 17.11 -4.33 21.52
C LEU A 21 15.68 -4.83 21.73
N ALA A 22 15.45 -5.73 22.69
CA ALA A 22 14.12 -6.24 23.00
C ALA A 22 13.17 -5.11 23.44
N GLU A 23 13.65 -4.21 24.31
CA GLU A 23 12.85 -3.08 24.77
C GLU A 23 12.62 -2.03 23.68
N ALA A 24 13.64 -1.72 22.88
CA ALA A 24 13.52 -0.86 21.71
C ALA A 24 12.49 -1.44 20.71
N LYS A 25 12.55 -2.75 20.44
CA LYS A 25 11.58 -3.42 19.57
C LYS A 25 10.16 -3.38 20.14
N ARG A 26 10.00 -3.59 21.45
CA ARG A 26 8.68 -3.48 22.11
C ARG A 26 8.05 -2.10 21.94
N ILE A 27 8.84 -1.03 22.06
CA ILE A 27 8.37 0.35 21.91
C ILE A 27 8.11 0.69 20.43
N LEU A 28 9.04 0.33 19.54
CA LEU A 28 9.01 0.70 18.13
C LEU A 28 8.03 -0.15 17.30
N TYR A 29 7.84 -1.41 17.63
CA TYR A 29 7.04 -2.36 16.83
C TYR A 29 5.83 -2.90 17.57
N GLY A 30 5.77 -2.78 18.90
CA GLY A 30 4.69 -3.36 19.71
C GLY A 30 5.03 -4.78 20.15
N GLU A 31 4.01 -5.63 20.29
CA GLU A 31 4.23 -7.04 20.61
C GLU A 31 5.06 -7.75 19.54
N ALA A 32 5.90 -8.70 19.96
CA ALA A 32 6.77 -9.43 19.05
C ALA A 32 5.93 -10.27 18.07
N VAL A 33 6.12 -10.04 16.78
CA VAL A 33 5.45 -10.81 15.73
C VAL A 33 6.09 -12.20 15.59
N ARG A 34 5.28 -13.22 15.34
CA ARG A 34 5.78 -14.59 15.09
C ARG A 34 6.45 -14.64 13.73
N GLN A 35 7.67 -15.16 13.63
CA GLN A 35 8.28 -15.45 12.34
C GLN A 35 7.63 -16.69 11.72
N LEU A 36 7.36 -16.66 10.41
CA LEU A 36 6.79 -17.79 9.69
C LEU A 36 7.91 -18.69 9.15
N ASP A 37 7.73 -20.00 9.31
CA ASP A 37 8.51 -21.00 8.59
C ASP A 37 8.02 -21.08 7.14
N LEU A 38 8.63 -20.26 6.27
CA LEU A 38 8.31 -20.25 4.84
C LEU A 38 8.84 -21.51 4.13
N PRO A 39 8.15 -22.02 3.09
CA PRO A 39 8.61 -23.21 2.37
C PRO A 39 10.01 -23.03 1.79
N SER A 40 10.88 -24.04 1.93
CA SER A 40 12.25 -24.00 1.40
C SER A 40 12.29 -23.71 -0.10
N ALA A 41 11.35 -24.29 -0.87
CA ALA A 41 11.23 -24.02 -2.30
C ALA A 41 10.96 -22.53 -2.61
N ALA A 42 10.16 -21.86 -1.77
CA ALA A 42 9.87 -20.43 -1.93
C ALA A 42 11.11 -19.57 -1.62
N LEU A 43 11.84 -19.90 -0.55
CA LEU A 43 13.10 -19.23 -0.18
C LEU A 43 14.18 -19.40 -1.26
N SER A 44 14.32 -20.61 -1.80
CA SER A 44 15.25 -20.88 -2.92
C SER A 44 14.84 -20.11 -4.18
N ALA A 45 13.56 -20.11 -4.53
CA ALA A 45 13.06 -19.37 -5.69
C ALA A 45 13.26 -17.85 -5.54
N ALA A 46 13.02 -17.28 -4.36
CA ALA A 46 13.26 -15.86 -4.09
C ALA A 46 14.74 -15.49 -4.21
N THR A 47 15.63 -16.37 -3.72
CA THR A 47 17.08 -16.19 -3.84
C THR A 47 17.54 -16.25 -5.30
N GLU A 48 17.08 -17.25 -6.06
CA GLU A 48 17.39 -17.42 -7.48
C GLU A 48 16.87 -16.24 -8.33
N ARG A 49 15.69 -15.72 -7.97
CA ARG A 49 15.04 -14.59 -8.64
C ARG A 49 15.43 -13.23 -8.05
N GLU A 50 16.39 -13.19 -7.12
CA GLU A 50 16.98 -11.96 -6.57
C GLU A 50 15.95 -10.97 -5.98
N PHE A 51 15.12 -11.42 -5.04
CA PHE A 51 14.28 -10.53 -4.23
C PHE A 51 14.18 -11.01 -2.78
N ASP A 52 13.94 -10.08 -1.86
CA ASP A 52 13.80 -10.37 -0.42
C ASP A 52 12.47 -11.09 -0.15
N LEU A 53 12.50 -12.13 0.69
CA LEU A 53 11.31 -12.87 1.09
C LEU A 53 11.24 -12.96 2.62
N GLN A 54 10.24 -12.30 3.20
CA GLN A 54 10.04 -12.26 4.65
C GLN A 54 8.66 -12.77 5.04
N GLY A 55 8.55 -13.40 6.20
CA GLY A 55 7.34 -14.07 6.68
C GLY A 55 7.04 -13.79 8.15
N TYR A 56 5.88 -13.20 8.45
CA TYR A 56 5.46 -12.90 9.83
C TYR A 56 3.99 -13.28 10.10
N GLY A 57 3.63 -13.44 11.37
CA GLY A 57 2.34 -13.90 11.82
C GLY A 57 1.77 -13.08 12.97
N PHE A 58 0.49 -12.73 12.88
CA PHE A 58 -0.31 -12.12 13.93
C PHE A 58 -1.39 -13.11 14.40
N GLY A 59 -1.37 -13.45 15.70
CA GLY A 59 -2.37 -14.31 16.32
C GLY A 59 -3.57 -13.54 16.86
N ALA A 60 -4.61 -14.28 17.22
CA ALA A 60 -5.73 -13.80 18.03
C ALA A 60 -6.00 -14.85 19.13
N GLU A 61 -6.66 -14.44 20.20
CA GLU A 61 -7.08 -15.38 21.24
C GLU A 61 -8.15 -16.34 20.69
N PRO A 62 -8.16 -17.63 21.10
CA PRO A 62 -9.19 -18.56 20.66
C PRO A 62 -10.60 -18.10 21.08
N GLU A 63 -11.52 -18.02 20.12
CA GLU A 63 -12.94 -17.76 20.41
C GLU A 63 -13.72 -19.08 20.58
N GLN A 64 -14.64 -19.13 21.55
CA GLN A 64 -15.47 -20.32 21.79
C GLN A 64 -16.57 -20.53 20.72
N LEU A 65 -17.03 -19.44 20.11
CA LEU A 65 -18.17 -19.46 19.17
C LEU A 65 -17.74 -19.37 17.70
N ARG A 66 -16.50 -18.97 17.42
CA ARG A 66 -16.05 -18.70 16.07
C ARG A 66 -14.69 -19.35 15.84
N PRO A 67 -14.50 -20.04 14.70
CA PRO A 67 -13.19 -20.54 14.35
C PRO A 67 -12.23 -19.38 14.06
N PRO A 68 -10.91 -19.60 14.18
CA PRO A 68 -9.90 -18.68 13.68
C PRO A 68 -10.15 -18.33 12.22
N ARG A 69 -9.98 -17.06 11.85
CA ARG A 69 -10.12 -16.58 10.46
C ARG A 69 -8.74 -16.22 9.93
N ILE A 70 -7.94 -17.26 9.71
CA ILE A 70 -6.56 -17.13 9.24
C ILE A 70 -6.55 -16.78 7.75
N VAL A 71 -5.84 -15.71 7.41
CA VAL A 71 -5.56 -15.29 6.04
C VAL A 71 -4.08 -14.95 5.89
N ARG A 72 -3.50 -15.27 4.73
CA ARG A 72 -2.17 -14.82 4.34
C ARG A 72 -2.26 -13.71 3.30
N VAL A 73 -1.64 -12.57 3.58
CA VAL A 73 -1.48 -11.49 2.60
C VAL A 73 -0.05 -11.45 2.08
N GLY A 74 0.12 -11.06 0.82
CA GLY A 74 1.40 -10.80 0.18
C GLY A 74 1.50 -9.34 -0.23
N LEU A 75 2.56 -8.65 0.16
CA LEU A 75 2.87 -7.29 -0.31
C LEU A 75 4.10 -7.35 -1.20
N ILE A 76 3.98 -6.84 -2.43
CA ILE A 76 5.10 -6.76 -3.37
C ILE A 76 5.56 -5.32 -3.51
N GLN A 77 6.84 -5.10 -3.23
CA GLN A 77 7.57 -3.89 -3.64
C GLN A 77 8.59 -4.26 -4.72
N ASN A 78 8.72 -3.45 -5.75
CA ASN A 78 9.65 -3.69 -6.84
C ASN A 78 10.11 -2.41 -7.55
N LYS A 79 11.25 -2.51 -8.23
CA LYS A 79 11.79 -1.51 -9.15
C LYS A 79 11.16 -1.66 -10.54
N ILE A 80 11.26 -0.61 -11.35
CA ILE A 80 11.11 -0.76 -12.81
C ILE A 80 12.23 -1.63 -13.38
N GLN A 81 11.93 -2.35 -14.45
CA GLN A 81 12.82 -3.38 -15.01
C GLN A 81 13.63 -2.90 -16.22
N LEU A 82 13.14 -1.86 -16.90
CA LEU A 82 13.78 -1.27 -18.08
C LEU A 82 13.96 0.24 -17.88
N PRO A 83 14.90 0.87 -18.61
CA PRO A 83 15.03 2.32 -18.64
C PRO A 83 13.72 3.02 -19.05
N THR A 84 13.48 4.23 -18.55
CA THR A 84 12.21 4.93 -18.80
C THR A 84 12.02 5.36 -20.25
N ASP A 85 13.07 5.36 -21.07
CA ASP A 85 13.04 5.66 -22.51
C ASP A 85 12.78 4.43 -23.39
N ALA A 86 12.65 3.23 -22.81
CA ALA A 86 12.23 2.04 -23.55
C ALA A 86 10.76 2.17 -24.01
N PRO A 87 10.32 1.42 -25.05
CA PRO A 87 8.93 1.43 -25.48
C PRO A 87 7.96 1.06 -24.34
N VAL A 88 6.84 1.78 -24.22
CA VAL A 88 5.84 1.60 -23.15
C VAL A 88 5.41 0.13 -23.00
N ALA A 89 5.11 -0.54 -24.12
CA ALA A 89 4.70 -1.93 -24.12
C ALA A 89 5.78 -2.91 -23.58
N GLU A 90 7.05 -2.64 -23.86
CA GLU A 90 8.17 -3.44 -23.35
C GLU A 90 8.35 -3.23 -21.85
N GLN A 91 8.22 -1.98 -21.37
CA GLN A 91 8.26 -1.66 -19.94
C GLN A 91 7.15 -2.39 -19.15
N VAL A 92 5.91 -2.33 -19.64
CA VAL A 92 4.76 -3.04 -19.03
C VAL A 92 4.99 -4.56 -19.04
N THR A 93 5.44 -5.12 -20.16
CA THR A 93 5.69 -6.57 -20.28
C THR A 93 6.78 -7.04 -19.31
N ALA A 94 7.86 -6.26 -19.17
CA ALA A 94 8.93 -6.58 -18.24
C ALA A 94 8.45 -6.54 -16.78
N LEU A 95 7.59 -5.57 -16.43
CA LEU A 95 6.95 -5.50 -15.12
C LEU A 95 5.99 -6.66 -14.87
N HIS A 96 5.15 -7.03 -15.85
CA HIS A 96 4.27 -8.20 -15.75
C HIS A 96 5.06 -9.48 -15.47
N LYS A 97 6.14 -9.71 -16.23
CA LYS A 97 7.02 -10.88 -16.01
C LYS A 97 7.63 -10.89 -14.61
N ARG A 98 8.17 -9.75 -14.16
CA ARG A 98 8.76 -9.63 -12.82
C ARG A 98 7.73 -9.90 -11.72
N ILE A 99 6.52 -9.36 -11.86
CA ILE A 99 5.46 -9.57 -10.88
C ILE A 99 4.95 -11.01 -10.90
N GLU A 100 4.83 -11.66 -12.06
CA GLU A 100 4.48 -13.08 -12.14
C GLU A 100 5.49 -13.94 -11.37
N GLU A 101 6.79 -13.69 -11.56
CA GLU A 101 7.85 -14.39 -10.83
C GLU A 101 7.70 -14.27 -9.30
N ILE A 102 7.32 -13.10 -8.79
CA ILE A 102 7.13 -12.89 -7.35
C ILE A 102 5.80 -13.49 -6.87
N VAL A 103 4.73 -13.37 -7.66
CA VAL A 103 3.41 -13.95 -7.36
C VAL A 103 3.46 -15.47 -7.27
N GLU A 104 4.26 -16.13 -8.12
CA GLU A 104 4.45 -17.58 -8.04
C GLU A 104 5.05 -18.00 -6.69
N VAL A 105 6.02 -17.24 -6.17
CA VAL A 105 6.60 -17.49 -4.85
C VAL A 105 5.58 -17.18 -3.74
N ALA A 106 4.79 -16.12 -3.88
CA ALA A 106 3.69 -15.84 -2.96
C ALA A 106 2.67 -16.99 -2.91
N ALA A 107 2.37 -17.61 -4.05
CA ALA A 107 1.52 -18.79 -4.12
C ALA A 107 2.14 -20.00 -3.42
N MET A 108 3.45 -20.24 -3.57
CA MET A 108 4.17 -21.28 -2.79
C MET A 108 4.04 -21.05 -1.28
N CYS A 109 4.09 -19.78 -0.86
CA CYS A 109 3.89 -19.38 0.54
C CYS A 109 2.42 -19.42 1.02
N GLY A 110 1.48 -19.81 0.15
CA GLY A 110 0.05 -19.92 0.50
C GLY A 110 -0.66 -18.58 0.67
N VAL A 111 -0.18 -17.51 0.01
CA VAL A 111 -0.84 -16.20 0.02
C VAL A 111 -2.26 -16.30 -0.54
N ASN A 112 -3.21 -15.63 0.10
CA ASN A 112 -4.62 -15.58 -0.28
C ASN A 112 -5.02 -14.25 -0.91
N VAL A 113 -4.38 -13.16 -0.50
CA VAL A 113 -4.60 -11.81 -1.05
C VAL A 113 -3.24 -11.17 -1.34
N ILE A 114 -2.99 -10.75 -2.58
CA ILE A 114 -1.75 -10.07 -2.95
C ILE A 114 -2.03 -8.64 -3.39
N CYS A 115 -1.17 -7.72 -2.96
CA CYS A 115 -1.25 -6.31 -3.32
C CYS A 115 0.09 -5.85 -3.91
N PHE A 116 0.00 -5.15 -5.04
CA PHE A 116 1.13 -4.48 -5.65
C PHE A 116 1.23 -3.03 -5.17
N GLN A 117 2.37 -2.39 -5.42
CA GLN A 117 2.58 -0.96 -5.16
C GLN A 117 1.75 -0.05 -6.08
N GLU A 118 1.76 1.26 -5.82
CA GLU A 118 1.02 2.23 -6.63
C GLU A 118 1.54 2.29 -8.07
N VAL A 119 0.61 2.36 -9.03
CA VAL A 119 0.86 2.45 -10.48
C VAL A 119 1.98 1.50 -10.92
N TRP A 120 1.91 0.24 -10.48
CA TRP A 120 3.01 -0.71 -10.56
C TRP A 120 3.44 -1.04 -12.00
N THR A 121 2.58 -0.76 -12.98
CA THR A 121 2.79 -1.02 -14.41
C THR A 121 3.60 0.06 -15.13
N MET A 122 4.03 1.12 -14.44
CA MET A 122 4.76 2.23 -15.06
C MET A 122 5.87 2.79 -14.17
N PRO A 123 6.88 3.48 -14.73
CA PRO A 123 7.65 4.47 -14.00
C PRO A 123 6.72 5.53 -13.40
N PHE A 124 7.06 6.09 -12.25
CA PHE A 124 6.30 7.14 -11.59
C PHE A 124 6.52 8.51 -12.28
N ALA A 125 6.15 8.60 -13.56
CA ALA A 125 6.52 9.69 -14.46
C ALA A 125 5.82 11.02 -14.19
N PHE A 126 4.98 11.10 -13.14
CA PHE A 126 4.18 12.29 -12.84
C PHE A 126 5.03 13.53 -12.50
N CYS A 127 6.30 13.36 -12.10
CA CYS A 127 7.25 14.47 -11.93
C CYS A 127 7.50 15.26 -13.20
N THR A 128 7.52 14.59 -14.35
CA THR A 128 7.85 15.20 -15.65
C THR A 128 6.79 16.19 -16.08
N ARG A 129 5.53 15.97 -15.65
CA ARG A 129 4.31 16.69 -16.10
C ARG A 129 4.02 16.52 -17.59
N GLU A 130 4.82 15.73 -18.30
CA GLU A 130 4.64 15.43 -19.71
C GLU A 130 3.43 14.50 -19.91
N ARG A 131 2.70 14.71 -21.00
CA ARG A 131 1.56 13.84 -21.34
C ARG A 131 2.00 12.59 -22.09
N LEU A 132 2.81 12.76 -23.13
CA LEU A 132 3.32 11.65 -23.93
C LEU A 132 4.77 11.34 -23.56
N PRO A 133 5.18 10.07 -23.57
CA PRO A 133 4.35 8.87 -23.80
C PRO A 133 3.59 8.40 -22.54
N TRP A 134 3.73 9.09 -21.40
CA TRP A 134 3.30 8.59 -20.08
C TRP A 134 1.80 8.27 -19.95
N THR A 135 0.93 8.99 -20.67
CA THR A 135 -0.51 8.73 -20.68
C THR A 135 -0.91 7.52 -21.53
N GLU A 136 0.01 6.95 -22.33
CA GLU A 136 -0.21 5.68 -23.05
C GLU A 136 -0.16 4.46 -22.13
N PHE A 137 0.43 4.59 -20.92
CA PHE A 137 0.35 3.56 -19.87
C PHE A 137 -1.06 3.41 -19.30
N ALA A 138 -1.97 4.35 -19.58
CA ALA A 138 -3.34 4.30 -19.06
C ALA A 138 -4.18 3.22 -19.77
N GLU A 139 -4.76 2.32 -19.00
CA GLU A 139 -5.50 1.17 -19.51
C GLU A 139 -6.94 1.12 -18.96
N SER A 140 -7.83 0.33 -19.58
CA SER A 140 -9.14 0.05 -19.00
C SER A 140 -8.99 -0.71 -17.67
N ALA A 141 -9.66 -0.26 -16.62
CA ALA A 141 -9.61 -0.90 -15.30
C ALA A 141 -10.15 -2.35 -15.31
N GLU A 142 -11.14 -2.66 -16.14
CA GLU A 142 -11.80 -3.97 -16.14
C GLU A 142 -11.35 -4.86 -17.30
N SER A 143 -10.93 -4.24 -18.40
CA SER A 143 -10.62 -4.93 -19.66
C SER A 143 -9.27 -4.54 -20.25
N GLY A 144 -8.40 -3.89 -19.50
CA GLY A 144 -7.02 -3.61 -19.89
C GLY A 144 -6.17 -4.88 -19.94
N PRO A 145 -5.03 -4.88 -20.66
CA PRO A 145 -4.11 -6.01 -20.67
C PRO A 145 -3.63 -6.38 -19.26
N THR A 146 -3.38 -5.41 -18.39
CA THR A 146 -2.99 -5.67 -17.01
C THR A 146 -4.12 -6.32 -16.19
N ALA A 147 -5.36 -5.88 -16.36
CA ALA A 147 -6.50 -6.51 -15.69
C ALA A 147 -6.62 -7.99 -16.07
N ARG A 148 -6.52 -8.32 -17.37
CA ARG A 148 -6.55 -9.71 -17.86
C ARG A 148 -5.40 -10.56 -17.30
N PHE A 149 -4.18 -10.03 -17.33
CA PHE A 149 -3.01 -10.67 -16.73
C PHE A 149 -3.26 -11.01 -15.25
N CYS A 150 -3.76 -10.05 -14.47
CA CYS A 150 -4.08 -10.29 -13.06
C CYS A 150 -5.25 -11.26 -12.84
N GLN A 151 -6.24 -11.31 -13.73
CA GLN A 151 -7.32 -12.31 -13.69
C GLN A 151 -6.81 -13.74 -13.90
N GLU A 152 -5.82 -13.92 -14.77
CA GLU A 152 -5.17 -15.21 -15.00
C GLU A 152 -4.37 -15.65 -13.77
N LEU A 153 -3.54 -14.77 -13.21
CA LEU A 153 -2.81 -15.03 -11.96
C LEU A 153 -3.75 -15.40 -10.82
N ALA A 154 -4.82 -14.62 -10.63
CA ALA A 154 -5.80 -14.83 -9.58
C ALA A 154 -6.44 -16.22 -9.66
N ARG A 155 -6.82 -16.65 -10.87
CA ARG A 155 -7.42 -17.98 -11.12
C ARG A 155 -6.40 -19.10 -10.97
N LYS A 156 -5.20 -18.93 -11.54
CA LYS A 156 -4.08 -19.90 -11.49
C LYS A 156 -3.72 -20.23 -10.05
N HIS A 157 -3.72 -19.24 -9.16
CA HIS A 157 -3.25 -19.38 -7.79
C HIS A 157 -4.36 -19.33 -6.72
N ASN A 158 -5.64 -19.25 -7.12
CA ASN A 158 -6.79 -19.11 -6.21
C ASN A 158 -6.58 -17.97 -5.18
N MET A 159 -6.17 -16.81 -5.67
CA MET A 159 -5.74 -15.67 -4.86
C MET A 159 -6.45 -14.39 -5.31
N VAL A 160 -6.84 -13.54 -4.36
CA VAL A 160 -7.34 -12.20 -4.67
C VAL A 160 -6.15 -11.30 -5.04
N VAL A 161 -6.28 -10.52 -6.10
CA VAL A 161 -5.24 -9.59 -6.57
C VAL A 161 -5.75 -8.15 -6.47
N VAL A 162 -4.97 -7.29 -5.81
CA VAL A 162 -5.18 -5.83 -5.75
C VAL A 162 -4.14 -5.17 -6.66
N SER A 163 -4.59 -4.54 -7.75
CA SER A 163 -3.76 -4.01 -8.83
C SER A 163 -3.97 -2.50 -9.03
N PRO A 164 -3.09 -1.65 -8.47
CA PRO A 164 -3.12 -0.20 -8.68
C PRO A 164 -2.51 0.21 -10.02
N ILE A 165 -3.30 0.85 -10.89
CA ILE A 165 -2.91 1.24 -12.25
C ILE A 165 -3.31 2.69 -12.56
N LEU A 166 -2.78 3.22 -13.66
CA LEU A 166 -3.36 4.38 -14.32
C LEU A 166 -4.53 3.89 -15.19
N GLU A 167 -5.74 4.29 -14.83
CA GLU A 167 -6.96 3.95 -15.57
C GLU A 167 -7.25 5.00 -16.64
N ARG A 168 -7.71 4.54 -17.81
CA ARG A 168 -8.39 5.34 -18.83
C ARG A 168 -9.86 4.94 -18.87
N ASP A 169 -10.74 5.88 -18.51
CA ASP A 169 -12.19 5.66 -18.50
C ASP A 169 -12.80 6.01 -19.86
N THR A 170 -12.93 5.00 -20.74
CA THR A 170 -13.48 5.18 -22.09
C THR A 170 -14.98 5.48 -22.10
N ALA A 171 -15.71 5.18 -21.03
CA ALA A 171 -17.12 5.52 -20.91
C ALA A 171 -17.33 7.00 -20.55
N HIS A 172 -16.34 7.63 -19.91
CA HIS A 172 -16.40 9.03 -19.44
C HIS A 172 -15.30 9.89 -20.10
N GLY A 173 -15.31 9.94 -21.44
CA GLY A 173 -14.48 10.87 -22.21
C GLY A 173 -12.97 10.59 -22.17
N GLU A 174 -12.58 9.33 -21.97
CA GLU A 174 -11.18 8.90 -21.86
C GLU A 174 -10.40 9.55 -20.70
N THR A 175 -11.13 9.97 -19.66
CA THR A 175 -10.56 10.62 -18.47
C THR A 175 -9.60 9.67 -17.75
N LEU A 176 -8.47 10.20 -17.29
CA LEU A 176 -7.46 9.42 -16.56
C LEU A 176 -7.76 9.41 -15.07
N TRP A 177 -7.46 8.28 -14.42
CA TRP A 177 -7.65 8.09 -12.98
C TRP A 177 -6.53 7.25 -12.37
N ASN A 178 -6.21 7.49 -11.11
CA ASN A 178 -5.38 6.57 -10.32
C ASN A 178 -6.29 5.60 -9.58
N THR A 179 -6.20 4.31 -9.92
CA THR A 179 -7.25 3.33 -9.63
C THR A 179 -6.67 2.02 -9.14
N ALA A 180 -7.17 1.51 -8.02
CA ALA A 180 -6.95 0.14 -7.59
C ALA A 180 -8.08 -0.77 -8.07
N VAL A 181 -7.73 -1.80 -8.83
CA VAL A 181 -8.65 -2.83 -9.31
C VAL A 181 -8.54 -4.04 -8.38
N VAL A 182 -9.69 -4.56 -7.92
CA VAL A 182 -9.75 -5.75 -7.07
C VAL A 182 -10.29 -6.93 -7.87
N ILE A 183 -9.50 -7.99 -7.95
CA ILE A 183 -9.79 -9.19 -8.73
C ILE A 183 -9.99 -10.35 -7.75
N SER A 184 -11.14 -11.00 -7.84
CA SER A 184 -11.48 -12.19 -7.06
C SER A 184 -10.51 -13.32 -7.36
N ASN A 185 -10.30 -14.21 -6.39
CA ASN A 185 -9.62 -15.50 -6.53
C ASN A 185 -10.19 -16.42 -7.63
N ARG A 186 -11.38 -16.12 -8.16
CA ARG A 186 -11.97 -16.83 -9.31
C ARG A 186 -11.60 -16.19 -10.67
N GLY A 187 -10.81 -15.12 -10.66
CA GLY A 187 -10.42 -14.34 -11.84
C GLY A 187 -11.49 -13.36 -12.34
N ALA A 188 -12.53 -13.08 -11.55
CA ALA A 188 -13.52 -12.04 -11.89
C ALA A 188 -13.10 -10.70 -11.29
N VAL A 189 -13.22 -9.60 -12.04
CA VAL A 189 -13.06 -8.26 -11.49
C VAL A 189 -14.23 -8.00 -10.54
N LEU A 190 -13.96 -7.75 -9.26
CA LEU A 190 -14.98 -7.41 -8.27
C LEU A 190 -15.40 -5.95 -8.38
N GLY A 191 -14.46 -5.09 -8.78
CA GLY A 191 -14.67 -3.66 -8.96
C GLY A 191 -13.35 -2.90 -8.83
N LYS A 192 -13.47 -1.59 -8.62
CA LYS A 192 -12.36 -0.66 -8.54
C LYS A 192 -12.58 0.42 -7.48
N SER A 193 -11.50 1.04 -7.02
CA SER A 193 -11.48 2.19 -6.12
C SER A 193 -10.53 3.25 -6.67
N ARG A 194 -10.98 4.50 -6.81
CA ARG A 194 -10.17 5.63 -7.29
C ARG A 194 -9.54 6.40 -6.14
N LYS A 195 -8.40 7.03 -6.40
CA LYS A 195 -7.63 7.78 -5.38
C LYS A 195 -8.41 9.00 -4.90
N ASN A 196 -8.88 8.97 -3.65
CA ASN A 196 -9.69 10.04 -3.06
C ASN A 196 -8.92 11.37 -2.89
N HIS A 197 -7.64 11.30 -2.53
CA HIS A 197 -6.84 12.49 -2.24
C HIS A 197 -5.65 12.59 -3.19
N ILE A 198 -5.60 13.65 -4.00
CA ILE A 198 -4.59 13.83 -5.04
C ILE A 198 -3.51 14.82 -4.58
N PRO A 199 -2.22 14.41 -4.52
CA PRO A 199 -1.15 15.32 -4.16
C PRO A 199 -0.86 16.35 -5.26
N ARG A 200 -0.31 17.49 -4.82
CA ARG A 200 0.19 18.57 -5.66
C ARG A 200 1.57 19.09 -5.19
N ILE A 201 2.30 18.27 -4.44
CA ILE A 201 3.49 18.69 -3.69
C ILE A 201 4.79 18.22 -4.35
N GLY A 202 5.69 19.17 -4.63
CA GLY A 202 7.01 18.88 -5.18
C GLY A 202 6.95 18.13 -6.52
N ASP A 203 7.61 16.97 -6.58
CA ASP A 203 7.61 16.09 -7.75
C ASP A 203 6.32 15.28 -7.92
N PHE A 204 5.44 15.24 -6.91
CA PHE A 204 4.16 14.55 -6.94
C PHE A 204 3.08 15.41 -7.61
N ASN A 205 3.28 15.74 -8.90
CA ASN A 205 2.40 16.60 -9.71
C ASN A 205 1.18 15.84 -10.27
N GLU A 206 0.64 14.91 -9.49
CA GLU A 206 -0.39 13.97 -9.90
C GLU A 206 -1.70 14.64 -10.35
N SER A 207 -2.06 15.78 -9.75
CA SER A 207 -3.25 16.55 -10.16
C SER A 207 -3.19 17.09 -11.57
N THR A 208 -2.03 17.04 -12.22
CA THR A 208 -1.90 17.33 -13.66
C THR A 208 -2.52 16.22 -14.50
N TYR A 209 -2.53 14.98 -14.00
CA TYR A 209 -2.92 13.79 -14.73
C TYR A 209 -4.37 13.38 -14.46
N TYR A 210 -4.84 13.45 -13.22
CA TYR A 210 -6.16 12.96 -12.81
C TYR A 210 -6.79 13.79 -11.67
N MET A 211 -8.10 13.62 -11.50
CA MET A 211 -8.92 14.30 -10.50
C MET A 211 -9.17 13.41 -9.28
N GLU A 212 -9.68 14.00 -8.19
CA GLU A 212 -10.10 13.30 -6.98
C GLU A 212 -11.16 12.25 -7.28
N GLY A 213 -11.01 11.06 -6.69
CA GLY A 213 -11.87 9.91 -6.91
C GLY A 213 -13.34 10.16 -6.55
N ASP A 214 -14.24 9.55 -7.33
CA ASP A 214 -15.69 9.71 -7.27
C ASP A 214 -16.42 8.48 -6.72
N MET A 215 -15.68 7.50 -6.18
CA MET A 215 -16.20 6.19 -5.77
C MET A 215 -16.42 6.06 -4.25
N GLY A 216 -16.13 7.11 -3.49
CA GLY A 216 -16.21 7.07 -2.03
C GLY A 216 -15.16 6.14 -1.42
N HIS A 217 -15.60 5.24 -0.53
CA HIS A 217 -14.70 4.39 0.26
C HIS A 217 -15.12 2.91 0.18
N PRO A 218 -15.09 2.29 -1.01
CA PRO A 218 -15.61 0.94 -1.20
C PRO A 218 -14.83 -0.10 -0.38
N VAL A 219 -15.56 -1.08 0.14
CA VAL A 219 -15.02 -2.27 0.81
C VAL A 219 -15.45 -3.50 0.03
N PHE A 220 -14.48 -4.32 -0.34
CA PHE A 220 -14.66 -5.50 -1.17
C PHE A 220 -14.78 -6.73 -0.27
N GLN A 221 -15.96 -7.35 -0.26
CA GLN A 221 -16.16 -8.63 0.40
C GLN A 221 -15.53 -9.74 -0.46
N THR A 222 -14.49 -10.38 0.07
CA THR A 222 -13.87 -11.56 -0.55
C THR A 222 -14.12 -12.79 0.31
N GLN A 223 -13.74 -13.98 -0.18
CA GLN A 223 -13.73 -15.18 0.65
C GLN A 223 -12.68 -15.13 1.77
N PHE A 224 -11.70 -14.24 1.66
CA PHE A 224 -10.56 -14.10 2.56
C PHE A 224 -10.67 -12.88 3.50
N GLY A 225 -11.82 -12.22 3.54
CA GLY A 225 -12.06 -11.05 4.38
C GLY A 225 -12.56 -9.83 3.59
N LYS A 226 -12.91 -8.79 4.33
CA LYS A 226 -13.32 -7.48 3.81
C LYS A 226 -12.09 -6.61 3.61
N ILE A 227 -11.76 -6.31 2.36
CA ILE A 227 -10.57 -5.54 2.02
C ILE A 227 -10.93 -4.16 1.46
N ALA A 228 -10.08 -3.18 1.71
CA ALA A 228 -10.16 -1.84 1.14
C ALA A 228 -8.79 -1.38 0.64
N VAL A 229 -8.77 -0.32 -0.17
CA VAL A 229 -7.53 0.22 -0.73
C VAL A 229 -7.47 1.73 -0.54
N ASN A 230 -6.64 2.18 0.40
CA ASN A 230 -6.32 3.58 0.58
C ASN A 230 -5.09 3.94 -0.28
N ILE A 231 -5.28 4.61 -1.40
CA ILE A 231 -4.20 4.81 -2.38
C ILE A 231 -3.29 5.98 -1.96
N CYS A 232 -2.02 5.67 -1.73
CA CYS A 232 -0.88 6.59 -1.58
C CYS A 232 -1.13 7.81 -0.70
N TYR A 233 -1.38 9.00 -1.28
CA TYR A 233 -1.51 10.27 -0.55
C TYR A 233 -2.73 10.30 0.39
N GLY A 234 -3.70 9.41 0.16
CA GLY A 234 -4.76 9.15 1.12
C GLY A 234 -4.25 8.64 2.47
N ARG A 235 -2.96 8.23 2.59
CA ARG A 235 -2.32 7.87 3.86
C ARG A 235 -2.29 9.01 4.87
N HIS A 236 -2.18 10.25 4.39
CA HIS A 236 -2.08 11.44 5.22
C HIS A 236 -3.41 11.90 5.81
N HIS A 237 -4.52 11.23 5.44
CA HIS A 237 -5.87 11.68 5.76
C HIS A 237 -6.54 10.67 6.70
N PRO A 238 -6.52 10.90 8.04
CA PRO A 238 -7.15 10.00 9.01
C PRO A 238 -8.63 9.69 8.70
N LEU A 239 -9.37 10.66 8.16
CA LEU A 239 -10.76 10.49 7.76
C LEU A 239 -10.92 9.47 6.61
N ASN A 240 -9.98 9.41 5.67
CA ASN A 240 -10.03 8.44 4.56
C ASN A 240 -9.91 7.01 5.11
N TRP A 241 -8.97 6.77 6.03
CA TRP A 241 -8.83 5.49 6.73
C TRP A 241 -10.07 5.13 7.54
N LEU A 242 -10.60 6.12 8.29
CA LEU A 242 -11.80 5.96 9.10
C LEU A 242 -12.98 5.51 8.25
N MET A 243 -13.22 6.12 7.10
CA MET A 243 -14.36 5.81 6.26
C MET A 243 -14.34 4.38 5.71
N TYR A 244 -13.18 3.86 5.28
CA TYR A 244 -13.06 2.44 4.92
C TYR A 244 -13.38 1.51 6.09
N SER A 245 -12.93 1.87 7.30
CA SER A 245 -13.19 1.07 8.49
C SER A 245 -14.64 1.16 8.99
N LEU A 246 -15.31 2.31 8.85
CA LEU A 246 -16.74 2.45 9.11
C LEU A 246 -17.59 1.64 8.12
N ASN A 247 -17.10 1.47 6.89
CA ASN A 247 -17.67 0.56 5.90
C ASN A 247 -17.32 -0.93 6.16
N GLY A 248 -16.59 -1.21 7.24
CA GLY A 248 -16.33 -2.57 7.74
C GLY A 248 -15.09 -3.25 7.18
N ALA A 249 -14.11 -2.50 6.67
CA ALA A 249 -12.83 -3.07 6.24
C ALA A 249 -12.10 -3.77 7.41
N GLU A 250 -11.64 -4.99 7.16
CA GLU A 250 -10.80 -5.78 8.08
C GLU A 250 -9.31 -5.61 7.74
N ILE A 251 -9.00 -5.41 6.46
CA ILE A 251 -7.66 -5.16 5.93
C ILE A 251 -7.73 -3.95 5.00
N ILE A 252 -6.89 -2.94 5.23
CA ILE A 252 -6.76 -1.78 4.35
C ILE A 252 -5.36 -1.77 3.73
N PHE A 253 -5.29 -2.02 2.42
CA PHE A 253 -4.04 -1.91 1.67
C PHE A 253 -3.74 -0.44 1.37
N ASN A 254 -2.47 -0.06 1.44
CA ASN A 254 -1.98 1.27 1.13
C ASN A 254 -0.83 1.22 0.11
N PRO A 255 -1.15 0.98 -1.16
CA PRO A 255 -0.18 1.05 -2.24
C PRO A 255 0.27 2.49 -2.43
N SER A 256 1.58 2.70 -2.41
CA SER A 256 2.22 4.01 -2.44
C SER A 256 3.43 4.03 -3.36
N ALA A 257 3.77 5.22 -3.83
CA ALA A 257 5.08 5.56 -4.36
C ALA A 257 5.52 6.87 -3.71
N THR A 258 6.55 6.86 -2.87
CA THR A 258 7.02 8.07 -2.20
C THR A 258 8.52 8.02 -1.87
N ILE A 259 9.12 9.21 -1.81
CA ILE A 259 10.57 9.43 -1.69
C ILE A 259 10.89 10.45 -0.58
N GLY A 260 12.17 10.52 -0.22
CA GLY A 260 12.73 11.65 0.51
C GLY A 260 12.55 11.58 2.02
N LYS A 261 13.46 12.24 2.74
CA LYS A 261 13.61 12.15 4.20
C LYS A 261 12.36 12.60 4.97
N LEU A 262 11.69 13.65 4.48
CA LEU A 262 10.49 14.18 5.11
C LEU A 262 9.35 13.16 5.05
N SER A 263 9.14 12.53 3.89
CA SER A 263 8.12 11.50 3.71
C SER A 263 8.43 10.24 4.52
N GLU A 264 9.68 9.78 4.47
CA GLU A 264 10.12 8.55 5.14
C GLU A 264 9.90 8.59 6.66
N SER A 265 10.03 9.77 7.28
CA SER A 265 9.77 9.96 8.71
C SER A 265 8.30 9.73 9.10
N MET A 266 7.36 9.92 8.17
CA MET A 266 5.92 9.71 8.39
C MET A 266 5.51 8.25 8.13
N TRP A 267 6.27 7.53 7.30
CA TRP A 267 5.97 6.15 6.88
C TRP A 267 5.67 5.17 8.02
N PRO A 268 6.45 5.12 9.12
CA PRO A 268 6.18 4.18 10.20
C PRO A 268 5.02 4.62 11.12
N ILE A 269 4.46 5.82 10.91
CA ILE A 269 3.47 6.47 11.76
C ILE A 269 2.06 6.30 11.20
N GLU A 270 1.83 6.69 9.95
CA GLU A 270 0.48 6.97 9.44
C GLU A 270 -0.38 5.71 9.27
N ALA A 271 0.11 4.72 8.51
CA ALA A 271 -0.60 3.46 8.33
C ALA A 271 -0.72 2.69 9.65
N ARG A 272 0.33 2.72 10.50
CA ARG A 272 0.26 2.12 11.83
C ARG A 272 -0.79 2.80 12.73
N ASN A 273 -0.86 4.12 12.74
CA ASN A 273 -1.89 4.85 13.45
C ASN A 273 -3.29 4.50 12.94
N ALA A 274 -3.44 4.36 11.61
CA ALA A 274 -4.69 3.93 11.02
C ALA A 274 -5.12 2.53 11.50
N ALA A 275 -4.22 1.56 11.62
CA ALA A 275 -4.53 0.24 12.17
C ALA A 275 -5.09 0.33 13.60
N ILE A 276 -4.40 1.10 14.45
CA ILE A 276 -4.75 1.31 15.87
C ILE A 276 -6.10 2.02 16.00
N ALA A 277 -6.29 3.15 15.32
CA ALA A 277 -7.48 3.98 15.46
C ALA A 277 -8.76 3.29 14.97
N ASN A 278 -8.61 2.34 14.05
CA ASN A 278 -9.71 1.74 13.31
C ASN A 278 -9.97 0.27 13.60
N HIS A 279 -9.14 -0.38 14.43
CA HIS A 279 -9.22 -1.81 14.76
C HIS A 279 -9.22 -2.71 13.52
N CYS A 280 -8.33 -2.43 12.57
CA CYS A 280 -8.14 -3.21 11.35
C CYS A 280 -6.66 -3.42 11.05
N PHE A 281 -6.35 -4.38 10.18
CA PHE A 281 -5.00 -4.49 9.64
C PHE A 281 -4.76 -3.41 8.58
N THR A 282 -3.54 -2.89 8.52
CA THR A 282 -3.10 -2.01 7.43
C THR A 282 -1.85 -2.57 6.79
N CYS A 283 -1.79 -2.50 5.45
CA CYS A 283 -0.69 -3.04 4.67
C CYS A 283 -0.07 -1.94 3.82
N ALA A 284 1.02 -1.33 4.30
CA ALA A 284 1.70 -0.24 3.61
C ALA A 284 2.72 -0.81 2.61
N VAL A 285 2.60 -0.43 1.35
CA VAL A 285 3.47 -0.91 0.26
C VAL A 285 4.07 0.30 -0.45
N ASN A 286 5.39 0.43 -0.47
CA ASN A 286 6.05 1.48 -1.22
C ASN A 286 6.91 0.89 -2.34
N ARG A 287 7.04 1.66 -3.41
CA ARG A 287 8.03 1.43 -4.47
C ARG A 287 9.46 1.42 -3.92
N VAL A 288 10.38 0.80 -4.67
CA VAL A 288 11.83 0.83 -4.41
C VAL A 288 12.62 1.30 -5.62
N GLY A 289 13.84 1.79 -5.37
CA GLY A 289 14.79 2.17 -6.41
C GLY A 289 14.73 3.65 -6.78
N THR A 290 15.51 4.04 -7.78
CA THR A 290 15.56 5.41 -8.32
C THR A 290 15.28 5.35 -9.81
N GLU A 291 14.38 6.21 -10.28
CA GLU A 291 13.97 6.28 -11.68
C GLU A 291 14.53 7.57 -12.29
N VAL A 292 15.07 7.47 -13.52
CA VAL A 292 15.73 8.59 -14.23
C VAL A 292 15.04 8.77 -15.57
N TYR A 293 14.65 10.00 -15.88
CA TYR A 293 13.82 10.36 -17.03
C TYR A 293 14.61 11.00 -18.18
N PRO A 294 14.11 10.96 -19.42
CA PRO A 294 14.85 11.46 -20.59
C PRO A 294 15.05 12.98 -20.56
N ASN A 295 14.00 13.71 -20.20
CA ASN A 295 13.99 15.16 -20.13
C ASN A 295 14.13 15.65 -18.69
N PRO A 296 14.89 16.74 -18.45
CA PRO A 296 15.01 17.30 -17.13
C PRO A 296 13.72 17.99 -16.69
N PHE A 297 13.41 17.92 -15.39
CA PHE A 297 12.26 18.60 -14.77
C PHE A 297 12.71 19.32 -13.48
N THR A 298 11.82 20.12 -12.89
CA THR A 298 12.09 20.87 -11.66
C THR A 298 11.09 20.49 -10.57
N SER A 299 11.57 20.43 -9.32
CA SER A 299 10.79 19.99 -8.16
C SER A 299 10.00 21.12 -7.48
N GLY A 300 10.09 22.36 -7.98
CA GLY A 300 9.37 23.51 -7.42
C GLY A 300 9.95 24.04 -6.10
N ASP A 301 11.18 23.67 -5.77
CA ASP A 301 11.91 24.05 -4.56
C ASP A 301 13.01 25.10 -4.80
N GLY A 302 13.11 25.62 -6.02
CA GLY A 302 14.16 26.55 -6.45
C GLY A 302 15.49 25.86 -6.81
N GLY A 303 15.54 24.53 -6.81
CA GLY A 303 16.68 23.75 -7.30
C GLY A 303 16.82 23.77 -8.82
N GLU A 304 17.99 23.33 -9.30
CA GLU A 304 18.28 23.16 -10.72
C GLU A 304 17.44 22.03 -11.34
N ALA A 305 17.24 22.10 -12.65
CA ALA A 305 16.57 21.02 -13.36
C ALA A 305 17.42 19.73 -13.35
N HIS A 306 16.78 18.60 -13.11
CA HIS A 306 17.43 17.30 -12.95
C HIS A 306 16.59 16.20 -13.61
N ARG A 307 17.12 14.98 -13.66
CA ARG A 307 16.48 13.85 -14.37
C ARG A 307 16.05 12.71 -13.44
N ASP A 308 16.60 12.63 -12.23
CA ASP A 308 16.25 11.57 -11.29
C ASP A 308 15.08 11.99 -10.40
N PHE A 309 14.07 11.13 -10.28
CA PHE A 309 12.94 11.42 -9.38
C PHE A 309 13.35 11.43 -7.91
N GLY A 310 14.42 10.74 -7.57
CA GLY A 310 14.82 10.45 -6.20
C GLY A 310 14.54 8.99 -5.83
N HIS A 311 14.98 8.63 -4.62
CA HIS A 311 14.99 7.25 -4.16
C HIS A 311 13.69 6.88 -3.45
N PHE A 312 12.94 5.94 -4.03
CA PHE A 312 11.84 5.27 -3.36
C PHE A 312 12.39 4.29 -2.33
N TYR A 313 11.96 4.43 -1.09
CA TYR A 313 12.60 3.83 0.07
C TYR A 313 11.97 2.50 0.53
N GLY A 314 11.09 1.88 -0.25
CA GLY A 314 10.49 0.57 0.09
C GLY A 314 9.92 0.55 1.50
N SER A 315 10.51 -0.29 2.37
CA SER A 315 10.10 -0.37 3.78
C SER A 315 8.65 -0.82 3.95
N SER A 316 8.14 -1.63 3.02
CA SER A 316 6.77 -2.14 3.09
C SER A 316 6.56 -2.97 4.36
N TYR A 317 5.41 -2.82 5.03
CA TYR A 317 5.12 -3.48 6.30
C TYR A 317 3.62 -3.70 6.52
N VAL A 318 3.29 -4.57 7.49
CA VAL A 318 1.93 -4.74 8.00
C VAL A 318 1.84 -4.25 9.43
N ALA A 319 0.81 -3.49 9.76
CA ALA A 319 0.44 -3.14 11.14
C ALA A 319 -0.90 -3.77 11.51
N ALA A 320 -0.99 -4.19 12.77
CA ALA A 320 -2.13 -4.90 13.32
C ALA A 320 -3.00 -3.99 14.20
N PRO A 321 -4.28 -4.38 14.43
CA PRO A 321 -5.22 -3.64 15.27
C PRO A 321 -4.71 -3.34 16.68
N ASP A 322 -3.94 -4.24 17.28
CA ASP A 322 -3.42 -4.13 18.65
C ASP A 322 -2.22 -3.17 18.80
N GLY A 323 -1.79 -2.55 17.69
CA GLY A 323 -0.65 -1.65 17.62
C GLY A 323 0.69 -2.33 17.36
N SER A 324 0.73 -3.66 17.29
CA SER A 324 1.90 -4.40 16.81
C SER A 324 2.09 -4.22 15.30
N ARG A 325 3.31 -4.44 14.79
CA ARG A 325 3.62 -4.37 13.36
C ARG A 325 4.82 -5.24 13.00
N THR A 326 4.91 -5.61 11.73
CA THR A 326 6.09 -6.27 11.18
C THR A 326 7.27 -5.30 11.07
N PRO A 327 8.50 -5.84 11.01
CA PRO A 327 9.63 -5.20 10.34
C PRO A 327 9.26 -4.64 8.96
N GLY A 328 9.95 -3.60 8.53
CA GLY A 328 9.93 -3.16 7.13
C GLY A 328 10.73 -4.11 6.24
N LEU A 329 10.30 -4.30 4.99
CA LEU A 329 11.17 -4.85 3.94
C LEU A 329 12.34 -3.91 3.64
N SER A 330 13.30 -4.39 2.86
CA SER A 330 14.43 -3.59 2.38
C SER A 330 14.02 -2.22 1.83
N ARG A 331 14.88 -1.23 2.04
CA ARG A 331 14.74 0.12 1.44
C ARG A 331 15.13 0.15 -0.03
N THR A 332 15.89 -0.84 -0.49
CA THR A 332 16.65 -0.77 -1.74
C THR A 332 16.40 -1.96 -2.67
N GLN A 333 15.78 -3.04 -2.19
CA GLN A 333 15.57 -4.28 -2.95
C GLN A 333 14.09 -4.53 -3.25
N ASP A 334 13.85 -5.21 -4.37
CA ASP A 334 12.57 -5.86 -4.61
C ASP A 334 12.29 -6.84 -3.46
N GLY A 335 11.03 -7.02 -3.10
CA GLY A 335 10.70 -7.94 -2.02
C GLY A 335 9.23 -8.32 -1.93
N LEU A 336 9.02 -9.46 -1.29
CA LEU A 336 7.73 -10.03 -0.96
C LEU A 336 7.63 -10.21 0.57
N LEU A 337 6.65 -9.52 1.16
CA LEU A 337 6.29 -9.69 2.55
C LEU A 337 5.04 -10.58 2.64
N VAL A 338 5.21 -11.79 3.19
CA VAL A 338 4.12 -12.72 3.50
C VAL A 338 3.71 -12.50 4.96
N THR A 339 2.43 -12.20 5.19
CA THR A 339 1.92 -12.02 6.54
C THR A 339 0.68 -12.87 6.77
N GLU A 340 0.77 -13.79 7.73
CA GLU A 340 -0.38 -14.55 8.25
C GLU A 340 -1.07 -13.75 9.35
N MET A 341 -2.39 -13.62 9.30
CA MET A 341 -3.14 -12.87 10.29
C MET A 341 -4.47 -13.55 10.61
N ASP A 342 -4.86 -13.55 11.88
CA ASP A 342 -6.22 -13.91 12.29
C ASP A 342 -7.12 -12.66 12.28
N LEU A 343 -8.10 -12.63 11.39
CA LEU A 343 -9.04 -11.50 11.28
C LEU A 343 -9.96 -11.35 12.50
N ASN A 344 -10.03 -12.34 13.39
CA ASN A 344 -10.75 -12.18 14.65
C ASN A 344 -10.07 -11.14 15.58
N LEU A 345 -8.77 -10.86 15.41
CA LEU A 345 -8.05 -9.85 16.19
C LEU A 345 -8.72 -8.47 16.09
N CYS A 346 -9.24 -8.10 14.91
CA CYS A 346 -9.98 -6.85 14.69
C CYS A 346 -11.14 -6.69 15.68
N ARG A 347 -11.93 -7.75 15.89
CA ARG A 347 -13.04 -7.73 16.86
C ARG A 347 -12.51 -7.71 18.29
N GLN A 348 -11.56 -8.56 18.62
CA GLN A 348 -11.05 -8.68 20.00
C GLN A 348 -10.47 -7.37 20.52
N VAL A 349 -9.67 -6.69 19.70
CA VAL A 349 -9.14 -5.36 20.02
C VAL A 349 -10.27 -4.34 20.06
N GLY A 350 -11.21 -4.41 19.11
CA GLY A 350 -12.41 -3.59 19.07
C GLY A 350 -13.22 -3.64 20.37
N ASP A 351 -13.45 -4.82 20.92
CA ASP A 351 -14.21 -5.04 22.16
C ASP A 351 -13.41 -4.65 23.41
N LYS A 352 -12.08 -4.82 23.38
CA LYS A 352 -11.19 -4.46 24.50
C LYS A 352 -11.04 -2.95 24.65
N TRP A 353 -10.80 -2.24 23.55
CA TRP A 353 -10.48 -0.81 23.55
C TRP A 353 -11.67 0.09 23.19
N ASN A 354 -12.67 -0.45 22.50
CA ASN A 354 -13.96 0.21 22.26
C ASN A 354 -13.90 1.56 21.50
N PHE A 355 -12.85 1.85 20.74
CA PHE A 355 -12.73 3.15 20.02
C PHE A 355 -13.93 3.45 19.12
N LYS A 356 -14.50 2.44 18.45
CA LYS A 356 -15.71 2.61 17.63
C LYS A 356 -16.95 2.92 18.48
N MET A 357 -17.09 2.28 19.65
CA MET A 357 -18.18 2.55 20.59
C MET A 357 -18.13 4.00 21.10
N THR A 358 -16.92 4.51 21.36
CA THR A 358 -16.70 5.88 21.84
C THR A 358 -16.42 6.89 20.72
N GLY A 359 -16.62 6.52 19.45
CA GLY A 359 -16.20 7.34 18.30
C GLY A 359 -17.02 8.62 18.10
N ARG A 360 -18.18 8.76 18.77
CA ARG A 360 -19.08 9.93 18.71
C ARG A 360 -19.32 10.45 17.28
N TYR A 361 -19.40 9.57 16.30
CA TYR A 361 -19.41 9.93 14.88
C TYR A 361 -20.53 10.91 14.49
N LYS A 362 -21.69 10.85 15.14
CA LYS A 362 -22.77 11.83 14.93
C LYS A 362 -22.34 13.26 15.26
N MET A 363 -21.64 13.45 16.39
CA MET A 363 -21.14 14.77 16.80
C MET A 363 -20.14 15.30 15.76
N TYR A 364 -19.16 14.47 15.36
CA TYR A 364 -18.18 14.87 14.35
C TYR A 364 -18.81 15.16 12.98
N ALA A 365 -19.87 14.44 12.60
CA ALA A 365 -20.59 14.72 11.35
C ALA A 365 -21.26 16.10 11.39
N GLU A 366 -21.92 16.46 12.49
CA GLU A 366 -22.54 17.77 12.69
C GLU A 366 -21.47 18.89 12.72
N GLU A 367 -20.35 18.68 13.42
CA GLU A 367 -19.25 19.64 13.49
C GLU A 367 -18.57 19.85 12.13
N LEU A 368 -18.26 18.77 11.40
CA LEU A 368 -17.66 18.87 10.07
C LEU A 368 -18.62 19.53 9.07
N ALA A 369 -19.93 19.24 9.16
CA ALA A 369 -20.94 19.90 8.34
C ALA A 369 -21.00 21.42 8.58
N ALA A 370 -20.78 21.86 9.82
CA ALA A 370 -20.67 23.27 10.16
C ALA A 370 -19.36 23.90 9.65
N VAL A 371 -18.21 23.22 9.82
CA VAL A 371 -16.88 23.71 9.43
C VAL A 371 -16.77 23.98 7.93
N VAL A 372 -17.48 23.21 7.10
CA VAL A 372 -17.43 23.38 5.63
C VAL A 372 -18.36 24.47 5.09
N GLN A 373 -19.17 25.11 5.94
CA GLN A 373 -20.04 26.21 5.49
C GLN A 373 -19.22 27.50 5.21
N PRO A 374 -19.57 28.30 4.19
CA PRO A 374 -18.82 29.52 3.84
C PRO A 374 -18.78 30.58 4.95
N ASP A 375 -19.76 30.58 5.85
CA ASP A 375 -19.94 31.52 6.96
C ASP A 375 -19.47 30.96 8.31
N PHE A 376 -18.77 29.83 8.32
CA PHE A 376 -18.27 29.21 9.54
C PHE A 376 -17.38 30.16 10.34
N VAL A 377 -17.73 30.34 11.62
CA VAL A 377 -16.91 31.05 12.60
C VAL A 377 -16.29 30.02 13.53
N PRO A 378 -14.95 29.90 13.57
CA PRO A 378 -14.28 28.99 14.50
C PRO A 378 -14.66 29.26 15.95
N ASN A 379 -14.90 28.20 16.72
CA ASN A 379 -15.20 28.28 18.15
C ASN A 379 -13.93 28.67 18.95
N VAL A 380 -13.62 29.96 18.98
CA VAL A 380 -12.45 30.55 19.66
C VAL A 380 -12.92 31.47 20.79
N ILE A 381 -12.62 31.10 22.04
CA ILE A 381 -12.93 31.90 23.23
C ILE A 381 -11.80 32.91 23.47
N LYS A 382 -12.13 34.18 23.71
CA LYS A 382 -11.18 35.28 23.96
C LYS A 382 -11.33 35.83 25.39
N GLU A 383 -10.26 36.43 25.90
CA GLU A 383 -10.19 37.13 27.21
C GLU A 383 -11.08 38.37 27.26
#